data_AF-A0A7Y4TTD5-F1
#
_entry.id   AF-A0A7Y4TTD5-F1
#
_cell.length_a   1.000
_cell.length_b   1.000
_cell.length_c   1.000
_cell.angle_alpha   90.00
_cell.angle_beta   90.00
_cell.angle_gamma   90.00
#
_symmetry.space_group_name_H-M   'P 1'
#
loop_
_entity.id
_entity.type
_entity.pdbx_description
1 polymer ?
#
loop_
_entity_poly.entity_id
_entity_poly.type
_entity_poly.pdbx_seq_one_letter_code
_entity_poly.pdbx_strand_id
1 'polypeptide(L)' 'MNFIITIKYFHPQLQIGLEDPRNAWWFAAGKQPVKINALIYQGQLYYRIPVSGKRISYKQLKKGLIKKQIIIQEEPLPF' A
#
# COMPACT_ATOMS: atom_id res chain seq x y z
N MET A 1 19.10 -6.42 -9.43
CA MET A 1 18.07 -7.38 -8.95
C MET A 1 16.73 -6.76 -9.26
N ASN A 2 15.90 -7.41 -10.09
CA ASN A 2 14.53 -6.94 -10.33
C ASN A 2 13.66 -7.42 -9.18
N PHE A 3 13.11 -6.51 -8.39
CA PHE A 3 12.16 -6.85 -7.34
C PHE A 3 10.75 -6.82 -7.91
N ILE A 4 10.08 -7.97 -7.83
CA ILE A 4 8.68 -8.13 -8.26
C ILE A 4 7.83 -8.16 -7.00
N ILE A 5 7.08 -7.10 -6.76
CA ILE A 5 6.12 -7.05 -5.65
C ILE A 5 4.74 -7.39 -6.20
N THR A 6 4.08 -8.37 -5.58
CA THR A 6 2.74 -8.81 -5.99
C THR A 6 1.70 -8.37 -4.98
N ILE A 7 0.94 -7.35 -5.32
CA ILE A 7 -0.22 -6.90 -4.57
C ILE A 7 -1.36 -7.90 -4.78
N LYS A 8 -1.99 -8.35 -3.69
CA LYS A 8 -3.10 -9.33 -3.73
C LYS A 8 -4.46 -8.66 -3.64
N TYR A 9 -4.53 -7.55 -2.93
CA TYR A 9 -5.77 -6.80 -2.70
C TYR A 9 -5.57 -5.32 -2.99
N PHE A 10 -6.62 -4.67 -3.49
CA PHE A 10 -6.60 -3.26 -3.83
C PHE A 10 -7.85 -2.56 -3.32
N HIS A 11 -7.70 -1.35 -2.81
CA HIS A 11 -8.80 -0.48 -2.41
C HIS A 11 -8.94 0.65 -3.42
N PRO A 12 -9.98 0.67 -4.28
CA PRO A 12 -10.08 1.61 -5.39
C PRO A 12 -10.27 3.07 -4.95
N GLN A 13 -11.10 3.31 -3.93
CA GLN A 13 -11.37 4.67 -3.44
C GLN A 13 -10.16 5.32 -2.74
N LEU A 14 -9.40 4.52 -1.99
CA LEU A 14 -8.21 5.00 -1.28
C LEU A 14 -6.92 4.87 -2.12
N GLN A 15 -7.00 4.15 -3.25
CA GLN A 15 -5.88 3.82 -4.11
C GLN A 15 -4.75 3.10 -3.35
N ILE A 16 -5.10 2.16 -2.47
CA ILE A 16 -4.13 1.43 -1.63
C ILE A 16 -4.14 -0.05 -2.01
N GLY A 17 -2.98 -0.57 -2.39
CA GLY A 17 -2.74 -2.01 -2.54
C GLY A 17 -2.18 -2.64 -1.26
N LEU A 18 -2.53 -3.90 -1.03
CA LEU A 18 -1.96 -4.75 0.02
C LEU A 18 -1.33 -5.99 -0.58
N GLU A 19 -0.07 -6.20 -0.24
CA GLU A 19 0.63 -7.49 -0.39
C GLU A 19 0.29 -8.40 0.79
N ASP A 20 0.42 -7.84 1.99
CA ASP A 20 -0.01 -8.39 3.28
C ASP A 20 -0.43 -7.23 4.21
N PRO A 21 -1.01 -7.50 5.39
CA PRO A 21 -1.47 -6.42 6.27
C PRO A 21 -0.37 -5.43 6.66
N ARG A 22 0.91 -5.83 6.76
CA ARG A 22 2.00 -4.93 7.14
C ARG A 22 2.64 -4.25 5.92
N ASN A 23 2.55 -4.84 4.74
CA ASN A 23 3.05 -4.27 3.49
C ASN A 23 1.91 -3.71 2.62
N ALA A 24 1.77 -2.39 2.69
CA ALA A 24 0.80 -1.62 1.92
C ALA A 24 1.49 -0.65 0.97
N TRP A 25 0.85 -0.39 -0.17
CA TRP A 25 1.36 0.45 -1.24
C TRP A 25 0.29 1.45 -1.66
N TRP A 26 0.64 2.73 -1.75
CA TRP A 26 -0.25 3.79 -2.19
C TRP A 26 0.02 4.11 -3.67
N PHE A 27 -1.03 4.03 -4.47
CA PHE A 27 -1.01 4.29 -5.89
C PHE A 27 -1.52 5.70 -6.14
N ALA A 28 -0.67 6.70 -5.93
CA ALA A 28 -1.04 8.07 -6.29
C ALA A 28 -1.20 8.18 -7.82
N ALA A 29 -2.28 8.81 -8.28
CA ALA A 29 -2.56 8.99 -9.71
C ALA A 29 -1.34 9.58 -10.46
N GLY A 30 -0.88 8.86 -11.49
CA GLY A 30 0.24 9.29 -12.34
C GLY A 30 1.63 9.22 -11.70
N LYS A 31 1.79 8.59 -10.52
CA LYS A 31 3.07 8.44 -9.84
C LYS A 31 3.43 6.97 -9.62
N GLN A 32 4.70 6.71 -9.37
CA GLN A 32 5.15 5.39 -8.93
C GLN A 32 4.46 5.00 -7.62
N PRO A 33 4.09 3.71 -7.44
CA PRO A 33 3.54 3.22 -6.19
C PRO A 33 4.50 3.50 -5.03
N VAL A 34 3.99 4.07 -3.94
CA VAL A 34 4.80 4.40 -2.77
C VAL A 34 4.47 3.46 -1.63
N LYS A 35 5.48 2.81 -1.05
CA LYS A 35 5.28 1.98 0.14
C LYS A 35 4.79 2.83 1.32
N ILE A 36 3.72 2.37 1.97
CA ILE A 36 3.10 3.06 3.10
C ILE A 36 3.59 2.44 4.40
N ASN A 37 3.86 3.28 5.39
CA ASN A 37 4.23 2.81 6.72
C ASN A 37 3.00 2.26 7.46
N ALA A 38 3.06 0.98 7.82
CA ALA A 38 2.13 0.34 8.73
C ALA A 38 2.63 0.49 10.17
N LEU A 39 1.76 0.94 11.07
CA LEU A 39 2.06 1.15 12.48
C LEU A 39 0.95 0.55 13.34
N ILE A 40 1.33 -0.07 14.46
CA ILE A 40 0.39 -0.58 15.45
C ILE A 40 0.26 0.46 16.55
N TYR A 41 -0.97 0.92 16.79
CA TYR A 41 -1.29 1.87 17.85
C TYR A 41 -2.52 1.39 18.60
N GLN A 42 -2.41 1.23 19.93
CA GLN A 42 -3.48 0.71 20.79
C GLN A 42 -4.09 -0.62 20.29
N GLY A 43 -3.24 -1.54 19.85
CA GLY A 43 -3.66 -2.86 19.32
C GLY A 43 -4.33 -2.81 17.94
N GLN A 44 -4.41 -1.65 17.30
CA GLN A 44 -4.99 -1.50 15.96
C GLN A 44 -3.90 -1.15 14.94
N LEU A 45 -4.05 -1.71 13.74
CA LEU A 45 -3.15 -1.45 12.62
C LEU A 45 -3.60 -0.20 11.86
N TYR A 46 -2.68 0.73 11.66
CA TYR A 46 -2.88 1.96 10.91
C TYR A 46 -1.84 2.09 9.80
N TYR A 47 -2.22 2.75 8.72
CA TYR A 47 -1.35 3.10 7.60
C TYR A 47 -1.22 4.60 7.52
N ARG A 48 0.01 5.11 7.50
CA ARG A 48 0.30 6.54 7.38
C ARG A 48 0.68 6.90 5.95
N ILE A 49 -0.18 7.64 5.26
CA ILE A 49 0.10 8.11 3.91
C ILE A 49 1.19 9.19 3.97
N PRO A 50 2.32 9.02 3.25
CA PRO A 50 3.49 9.89 3.40
C PRO A 50 3.24 11.34 2.98
N VAL A 51 2.43 11.58 1.94
CA VAL A 51 2.20 12.93 1.39
C VAL A 51 1.15 13.73 2.16
N SER A 52 0.06 13.09 2.58
CA SER A 52 -1.06 13.79 3.24
C SER A 52 -0.97 13.78 4.77
N GLY A 53 -0.07 12.99 5.35
CA GLY A 53 -0.03 12.73 6.80
C GLY A 53 -1.25 11.97 7.34
N LYS A 54 -2.25 11.69 6.48
CA LYS A 54 -3.49 11.02 6.85
C LYS A 54 -3.21 9.59 7.31
N ARG A 55 -3.90 9.19 8.38
CA ARG A 55 -3.87 7.83 8.91
C ARG A 55 -5.16 7.13 8.55
N ILE A 56 -5.04 5.87 8.13
CA ILE A 56 -6.19 5.01 7.79
C ILE A 56 -6.04 3.74 8.60
N SER A 57 -7.09 3.34 9.33
CA SER A 57 -7.05 2.07 10.06
C SER A 57 -7.27 0.91 9.10
N TYR A 58 -6.68 -0.25 9.42
CA TYR A 58 -6.91 -1.47 8.65
C TYR A 58 -8.39 -1.88 8.63
N LYS A 59 -9.13 -1.60 9.71
CA LYS A 59 -10.58 -1.83 9.76
C LYS A 59 -11.34 -1.00 8.72
N GLN A 60 -10.92 0.23 8.46
CA GLN A 60 -11.49 1.07 7.40
C GLN A 60 -11.06 0.56 6.02
N LEU A 61 -9.76 0.28 5.84
CA LEU A 61 -9.22 -0.22 4.59
C LEU A 61 -9.88 -1.53 4.15
N LYS A 62 -10.05 -2.49 5.07
CA LYS A 62 -10.58 -3.82 4.74
C LYS A 62 -11.98 -3.77 4.12
N LYS A 63 -12.80 -2.76 4.43
CA LYS A 63 -14.19 -2.65 3.94
C LYS A 63 -14.30 -2.44 2.43
N GLY A 64 -13.26 -1.92 1.77
CA GLY A 64 -13.26 -1.67 0.33
C GLY A 64 -12.19 -2.44 -0.44
N LEU A 65 -11.59 -3.48 0.16
CA LEU A 65 -10.60 -4.31 -0.53
C LEU A 65 -11.28 -5.23 -1.55
N ILE A 66 -10.82 -5.13 -2.79
CA ILE A 66 -11.11 -6.09 -3.85
C ILE A 66 -9.88 -6.95 -4.10
N LYS A 67 -10.07 -8.21 -4.47
CA LYS A 67 -8.96 -9.05 -4.97
C LYS A 67 -8.52 -8.49 -6.32
N LYS A 68 -7.26 -8.08 -6.41
CA LYS A 68 -6.67 -7.56 -7.64
C LYS A 68 -5.18 -7.81 -7.60
N GLN A 69 -4.69 -8.55 -8.57
CA GLN A 69 -3.27 -8.80 -8.72
C GLN A 69 -2.62 -7.62 -9.42
N ILE A 70 -1.71 -6.92 -8.74
CA ILE A 70 -0.92 -5.83 -9.34
C ILE A 70 0.55 -6.18 -9.15
N ILE A 71 1.29 -6.18 -10.24
CA ILE A 71 2.73 -6.44 -10.24
C ILE A 71 3.44 -5.09 -10.28
N ILE A 72 4.20 -4.78 -9.24
CA ILE A 72 5.09 -3.61 -9.21
C ILE A 72 6.49 -4.12 -9.52
N GLN A 73 7.09 -3.56 -10.57
CA GLN A 73 8.48 -3.81 -10.95
C GLN A 73 9.29 -2.60 -10.48
N GLU A 74 10.18 -2.79 -9.52
CA GLU A 74 11.16 -1.75 -9.16
C GLU A 74 12.39 -1.88 -10.06
N GLU A 75 12.71 -0.80 -10.76
CA GLU A 75 13.97 -0.69 -11.49
C GLU A 75 15.13 -0.54 -10.49
N PRO A 76 16.24 -1.27 -10.69
CA PRO A 76 17.42 -1.11 -9.85
C PRO A 76 18.00 0.31 -10.02
N LEU A 77 18.35 0.96 -8.90
CA LEU A 77 19.05 2.24 -8.93
C LEU A 77 20.40 2.09 -9.69
N PRO A 78 20.76 3.04 -10.58
CA PRO A 78 22.09 3.06 -11.17
C PRO A 78 23.10 3.41 -10.08
N PHE A 79 24.07 2.52 -9.86
CA PHE A 79 25.22 2.72 -8.98
C PHE A 79 26.31 3.53 -9.67
#